data_AF-A0A3S1QNZ5-F1
#
_entry.id   AF-A0A3S1QNZ5-F1
#
_cell.length_a   1.000
_cell.length_b   1.000
_cell.length_c   1.000
_cell.angle_alpha   90.00
_cell.angle_beta   90.00
_cell.angle_gamma   90.00
#
_symmetry.space_group_name_H-M   'P 1'
#
loop_
_entity.id
_entity.type
_entity.pdbx_description
1 polymer ?
#
loop_
_entity_poly.entity_id
_entity_poly.type
_entity_poly.pdbx_seq_one_letter_code
_entity_poly.pdbx_strand_id
1 'polypeptide(L)'
;DKVVTGNHNAMVLGENIDLRIFPKVWAHGFAVEKRDGGDIRRSLQFFDASGEAVHKVHLRPASNLYAYHKLVAELESSNQEPIVSVSASGSDDEAEVEGQAASIDDLRDRWSRLTDVHQFFGMLKTLKLSRRQAVRMVGQDYAWLLDKDAVAAMFHHAAEGAMPIMCFVGNRGCIQIHSGPIKSVKPMGPWINVLDETFHLHLRNDRIHEVWAVRKPTKDGHVTSLEAYGADGKMIVQFFGKRHEGEGERDDWRFLAENLPRIPSPTAA
;
A
#
# COMPACT_ATOMS: atom_id res chain seq x y z
N ASP A 1 -9.26 8.16 -17.30
CA ASP A 1 -9.33 7.93 -15.83
C ASP A 1 -10.76 8.08 -15.34
N LYS A 2 -11.16 7.26 -14.38
CA LYS A 2 -12.47 7.31 -13.73
C LYS A 2 -12.29 7.75 -12.27
N VAL A 3 -13.02 8.78 -11.86
CA VAL A 3 -13.05 9.23 -10.46
C VAL A 3 -14.39 8.82 -9.86
N VAL A 4 -14.35 8.17 -8.71
CA VAL A 4 -15.53 7.81 -7.91
C VAL A 4 -15.42 8.55 -6.58
N THR A 5 -16.40 9.38 -6.25
CA THR A 5 -16.43 10.14 -5.00
C THR A 5 -17.45 9.53 -4.03
N GLY A 6 -17.20 9.69 -2.74
CA GLY A 6 -18.08 9.20 -1.69
C GLY A 6 -17.59 9.61 -0.30
N ASN A 7 -18.49 9.69 0.68
CA ASN A 7 -18.17 10.17 2.02
C ASN A 7 -17.32 9.19 2.84
N HIS A 8 -17.30 7.91 2.46
CA HIS A 8 -16.57 6.86 3.16
C HIS A 8 -15.39 6.34 2.34
N ASN A 9 -15.59 6.16 1.04
CA ASN A 9 -14.59 5.69 0.10
C ASN A 9 -14.65 6.56 -1.16
N ALA A 10 -13.49 6.98 -1.64
CA ALA A 10 -13.30 7.59 -2.94
C ALA A 10 -12.16 6.87 -3.69
N MET A 11 -12.19 6.92 -5.02
CA MET A 11 -11.23 6.19 -5.86
C MET A 11 -10.86 7.03 -7.07
N VAL A 12 -9.58 6.98 -7.44
CA VAL A 12 -9.09 7.44 -8.73
C VAL A 12 -8.60 6.20 -9.46
N LEU A 13 -9.18 5.90 -10.61
CA LEU A 13 -8.86 4.74 -11.44
C LEU A 13 -8.30 5.25 -12.76
N GLY A 14 -6.99 5.48 -12.79
CA GLY A 14 -6.24 5.84 -13.97
C GLY A 14 -5.10 4.88 -14.23
N GLU A 15 -4.55 4.92 -15.44
CA GLU A 15 -3.42 4.08 -15.83
C GLU A 15 -2.17 4.38 -14.98
N ASN A 16 -1.91 5.67 -14.75
CA ASN A 16 -0.74 6.16 -14.02
C ASN A 16 -1.04 6.58 -12.58
N ILE A 17 -2.30 6.91 -12.28
CA ILE A 17 -2.76 7.33 -10.96
C ILE A 17 -3.90 6.41 -10.53
N ASP A 18 -3.59 5.47 -9.64
CA ASP A 18 -4.56 4.58 -9.02
C ASP A 18 -4.54 4.78 -7.51
N LEU A 19 -5.65 5.26 -6.96
CA LEU A 19 -5.79 5.63 -5.55
C LEU A 19 -7.04 4.99 -4.94
N ARG A 20 -6.91 4.55 -3.68
CA ARG A 20 -8.03 4.34 -2.76
C ARG A 20 -7.92 5.39 -1.68
N ILE A 21 -8.96 6.21 -1.52
CA ILE A 21 -8.97 7.37 -0.62
C ILE A 21 -10.06 7.14 0.44
N PHE A 22 -9.75 7.45 1.69
CA PHE A 22 -10.65 7.36 2.83
C PHE A 22 -10.94 8.77 3.38
N PRO A 23 -11.95 9.50 2.85
CA PRO A 23 -12.07 10.94 3.07
C PRO A 23 -12.26 11.36 4.52
N LYS A 24 -12.82 10.49 5.37
CA LYS A 24 -12.98 10.77 6.81
C LYS A 24 -11.68 11.02 7.56
N VAL A 25 -10.56 10.56 7.03
CA VAL A 25 -9.23 10.76 7.62
C VAL A 25 -8.65 12.12 7.24
N TRP A 26 -9.06 12.69 6.11
CA TRP A 26 -8.51 13.93 5.58
C TRP A 26 -9.11 15.12 6.33
N ALA A 27 -8.27 15.93 6.96
CA ALA A 27 -8.71 17.05 7.80
C ALA A 27 -8.26 18.41 7.26
N HIS A 28 -7.04 18.49 6.71
CA HIS A 28 -6.44 19.75 6.28
C HIS A 28 -5.85 19.64 4.87
N GLY A 29 -5.93 20.72 4.10
CA GLY A 29 -5.38 20.82 2.75
C GLY A 29 -4.69 22.16 2.53
N PHE A 30 -3.50 22.15 1.94
CA PHE A 30 -2.70 23.34 1.70
C PHE A 30 -2.20 23.38 0.26
N ALA A 31 -2.36 24.54 -0.39
CA ALA A 31 -1.65 24.87 -1.61
C ALA A 31 -0.31 25.50 -1.25
N VAL A 32 0.79 24.82 -1.57
CA VAL A 32 2.15 25.24 -1.16
C VAL A 32 2.96 25.63 -2.38
N GLU A 33 3.54 26.83 -2.33
CA GLU A 33 4.58 27.29 -3.25
C GLU A 33 5.92 27.32 -2.50
N LYS A 34 6.92 26.60 -3.01
CA LYS A 34 8.30 26.66 -2.52
C LYS A 34 9.19 27.24 -3.60
N ARG A 35 9.99 28.23 -3.23
CA ARG A 35 11.00 28.86 -4.08
C ARG A 35 12.38 28.35 -3.69
N ASP A 36 13.13 27.88 -4.68
CA ASP A 36 14.50 27.40 -4.52
C ASP A 36 15.37 27.99 -5.64
N GLY A 37 16.06 29.09 -5.32
CA GLY A 37 16.69 29.93 -6.34
C GLY A 37 15.67 30.45 -7.36
N GLY A 38 15.88 30.13 -8.64
CA GLY A 38 14.97 30.47 -9.73
C GLY A 38 13.78 29.51 -9.91
N ASP A 39 13.81 28.34 -9.27
CA ASP A 39 12.79 27.31 -9.45
C ASP A 39 11.62 27.51 -8.48
N ILE A 40 10.40 27.45 -9.03
CA ILE A 40 9.17 27.48 -8.26
C ILE A 40 8.51 26.10 -8.31
N ARG A 41 8.38 25.46 -7.16
CA ARG A 41 7.65 24.19 -7.00
C ARG A 41 6.30 24.44 -6.35
N ARG A 42 5.25 23.88 -6.94
CA ARG A 42 3.88 23.97 -6.44
C ARG A 42 3.33 22.60 -6.08
N SER A 43 2.55 22.54 -5.01
CA SER A 43 1.92 21.30 -4.58
C SER A 43 0.59 21.54 -3.87
N LEU A 44 -0.25 20.52 -3.87
CA LEU A 44 -1.36 20.36 -2.94
C LEU A 44 -0.95 19.31 -1.92
N GLN A 45 -1.02 19.63 -0.64
CA GLN A 45 -0.61 18.74 0.45
C GLN A 45 -1.76 18.55 1.43
N PHE A 46 -2.05 17.31 1.76
CA PHE A 46 -3.21 16.92 2.56
C PHE A 46 -2.75 16.17 3.81
N PHE A 47 -3.40 16.48 4.92
CA PHE A 47 -3.04 15.99 6.25
C PHE A 47 -4.30 15.54 7.00
N ASP A 48 -4.10 14.62 7.93
CA ASP A 48 -5.16 14.20 8.86
C ASP A 48 -5.22 15.10 10.10
N ALA A 49 -6.17 14.79 10.99
CA ALA A 49 -6.45 15.60 12.18
C ALA A 49 -5.29 15.61 13.19
N SER A 50 -4.36 14.64 13.16
CA SER A 50 -3.16 14.69 14.00
C SER A 50 -1.98 15.40 13.32
N GLY A 51 -2.17 15.89 12.10
CA GLY A 51 -1.16 16.59 11.33
C GLY A 51 -0.23 15.67 10.55
N GLU A 52 -0.49 14.36 10.48
CA GLU A 52 0.31 13.47 9.63
C GLU A 52 -0.06 13.63 8.16
N ALA A 53 0.93 13.47 7.28
CA ALA A 53 0.75 13.63 5.85
C ALA A 53 0.00 12.44 5.26
N VAL A 54 -1.12 12.72 4.60
CA VAL A 54 -1.96 11.71 3.95
C VAL A 54 -1.62 11.57 2.47
N HIS A 55 -1.56 12.68 1.73
CA HIS A 55 -1.26 12.65 0.30
C HIS A 55 -0.70 13.98 -0.18
N LYS A 56 0.09 13.95 -1.27
CA LYS A 56 0.66 15.16 -1.88
C LYS A 56 0.62 15.03 -3.40
N VAL A 57 0.19 16.10 -4.06
CA VAL A 57 0.22 16.23 -5.52
C VAL A 57 1.16 17.36 -5.87
N HIS A 58 2.24 17.05 -6.60
CA HIS A 58 3.21 18.03 -7.06
C HIS A 58 3.00 18.34 -8.53
N LEU A 59 3.02 19.63 -8.87
CA LEU A 59 3.01 20.05 -10.26
C LEU A 59 4.35 19.69 -10.92
N ARG A 60 4.27 19.27 -12.17
CA ARG A 60 5.39 19.01 -13.07
C ARG A 60 5.38 20.02 -14.24
N PRO A 61 6.43 20.11 -15.06
CA PRO A 61 6.46 21.04 -16.19
C PRO A 61 5.26 20.92 -17.15
N ALA A 62 4.73 19.72 -17.34
CA ALA A 62 3.56 19.47 -18.19
C ALA A 62 2.20 19.74 -17.51
N SER A 63 2.18 20.13 -16.23
CA SER A 63 0.94 20.42 -15.51
C SER A 63 0.29 21.72 -15.98
N ASN A 64 -1.04 21.77 -15.96
CA ASN A 64 -1.78 22.99 -16.29
C ASN A 64 -1.79 23.95 -15.09
N LEU A 65 -0.93 24.98 -15.15
CA LEU A 65 -0.79 25.97 -14.08
C LEU A 65 -2.06 26.82 -13.90
N TYR A 66 -2.76 27.15 -14.98
CA TYR A 66 -4.01 27.92 -14.90
C TYR A 66 -5.10 27.14 -14.15
N ALA A 67 -5.26 25.85 -14.47
CA ALA A 67 -6.21 24.98 -13.78
C ALA A 67 -5.88 24.84 -12.29
N TYR A 68 -4.59 24.75 -11.94
CA TYR A 68 -4.15 24.76 -10.55
C TYR A 68 -4.55 26.05 -9.83
N HIS A 69 -4.26 27.23 -10.40
CA HIS A 69 -4.63 28.49 -9.77
C HIS A 69 -6.14 28.66 -9.61
N LYS A 70 -6.91 28.24 -10.62
CA LYS A 70 -8.37 28.25 -10.54
C LYS A 70 -8.87 27.36 -9.40
N LEU A 71 -8.34 26.13 -9.28
CA LEU A 71 -8.71 25.20 -8.21
C LEU A 71 -8.37 25.75 -6.83
N VAL A 72 -7.18 26.35 -6.67
CA VAL A 72 -6.76 26.94 -5.40
C VAL A 72 -7.68 28.09 -5.01
N ALA A 73 -7.99 29.01 -5.94
CA ALA A 73 -8.88 30.13 -5.66
C ALA A 73 -10.33 29.68 -5.34
N GLU A 74 -10.79 28.58 -5.93
CA GLU A 74 -12.13 28.03 -5.68
C GLU A 74 -12.25 27.36 -4.30
N LEU A 75 -11.19 26.70 -3.84
CA LEU A 75 -11.17 25.93 -2.59
C LEU A 75 -10.51 26.66 -1.41
N GLU A 76 -10.13 27.92 -1.60
CA GLU A 76 -9.47 28.71 -0.55
C GLU A 76 -10.40 28.89 0.65
N SER A 77 -9.93 28.49 1.83
CA SER A 77 -10.63 28.70 3.10
C SER A 77 -10.69 30.19 3.42
N SER A 78 -11.81 30.67 3.95
CA SER A 78 -11.91 32.03 4.50
C SER A 78 -11.01 32.23 5.72
N ASN A 79 -10.68 31.16 6.44
CA ASN A 79 -9.67 31.16 7.50
C ASN A 79 -8.30 30.81 6.92
N GLN A 80 -7.37 31.78 6.93
CA GLN A 80 -5.97 31.68 6.50
C GLN A 80 -4.98 31.89 7.67
N GLU A 81 -5.41 31.66 8.91
CA GLU A 81 -4.51 31.74 10.06
C GLU A 81 -3.37 30.73 9.93
N PRO A 82 -2.12 31.10 10.30
CA PRO A 82 -0.96 30.21 10.19
C PRO A 82 -0.90 29.17 11.33
N ILE A 83 -2.01 28.89 11.99
CA ILE A 83 -2.12 27.98 13.13
C ILE A 83 -3.15 26.90 12.79
N VAL A 84 -2.78 25.65 13.02
CA VAL A 84 -3.64 24.48 12.80
C VAL A 84 -3.80 23.76 14.12
N SER A 85 -5.05 23.60 14.55
CA SER A 85 -5.38 22.75 15.70
C SER A 85 -5.29 21.29 15.29
N VAL A 86 -4.36 20.55 15.90
CA VAL A 86 -4.22 19.10 15.71
C VAL A 86 -4.73 18.36 16.93
N SER A 87 -5.37 17.22 16.73
CA SER A 87 -5.70 16.28 17.80
C SER A 87 -4.49 15.39 18.11
N ALA A 88 -4.42 14.86 19.33
CA ALA A 88 -3.53 13.73 19.58
C ALA A 88 -3.81 12.64 18.54
N SER A 89 -2.76 12.01 18.01
CA SER A 89 -2.96 10.80 17.23
C SER A 89 -3.72 9.82 18.12
N GLY A 90 -4.91 9.39 17.69
CA GLY A 90 -5.44 8.14 18.22
C GLY A 90 -4.35 7.09 18.07
N SER A 91 -4.18 6.21 19.07
CA SER A 91 -3.30 5.06 18.92
C SER A 91 -3.79 4.28 17.70
N ASP A 92 -3.06 4.42 16.59
CA ASP A 92 -3.19 3.67 15.34
C ASP A 92 -2.72 2.22 15.54
N ASP A 93 -3.04 1.63 16.69
CA ASP A 93 -3.13 0.19 16.73
C ASP A 93 -4.36 -0.14 15.89
N GLU A 94 -4.27 -1.16 15.03
CA GLU A 94 -5.46 -1.95 14.74
C GLU A 94 -6.04 -2.26 16.12
N ALA A 95 -7.02 -1.45 16.55
CA ALA A 95 -7.45 -1.36 17.96
C ALA A 95 -7.41 -2.76 18.49
N GLU A 96 -6.58 -3.04 19.52
CA GLU A 96 -6.48 -4.37 20.14
C GLU A 96 -7.87 -4.95 20.12
N VAL A 97 -8.14 -5.91 19.22
CA VAL A 97 -9.52 -6.02 18.74
C VAL A 97 -10.35 -6.52 19.90
N GLU A 98 -11.09 -5.62 20.55
CA GLU A 98 -11.61 -5.85 21.88
C GLU A 98 -12.54 -7.06 21.84
N GLY A 99 -12.17 -8.11 22.56
CA GLY A 99 -12.87 -9.38 22.61
C GLY A 99 -11.98 -10.57 22.32
N GLN A 100 -12.55 -11.77 22.46
CA GLN A 100 -11.83 -13.00 22.19
C GLN A 100 -11.65 -13.16 20.69
N ALA A 101 -10.39 -13.16 20.23
CA ALA A 101 -10.04 -13.48 18.86
C ALA A 101 -10.59 -14.86 18.48
N ALA A 102 -11.07 -14.99 17.25
CA ALA A 102 -11.60 -16.26 16.75
C ALA A 102 -10.52 -17.36 16.71
N SER A 103 -10.95 -18.61 16.70
CA SER A 103 -10.05 -19.76 16.65
C SER A 103 -9.31 -19.85 15.30
N ILE A 104 -8.22 -20.60 15.26
CA ILE A 104 -7.51 -20.91 14.01
C ILE A 104 -8.45 -21.63 13.03
N ASP A 105 -9.33 -22.50 13.51
CA ASP A 105 -10.28 -23.23 12.69
C ASP A 105 -11.31 -22.30 12.04
N ASP A 106 -11.84 -21.32 12.78
CA ASP A 106 -12.75 -20.29 12.24
C ASP A 106 -12.06 -19.42 11.19
N LEU A 107 -10.80 -19.04 11.43
CA LEU A 107 -10.00 -18.29 10.47
C LEU A 107 -9.80 -19.10 9.19
N ARG A 108 -9.38 -20.36 9.30
CA ARG A 108 -9.11 -21.23 8.14
C ARG A 108 -10.38 -21.53 7.35
N ASP A 109 -11.51 -21.81 8.02
CA ASP A 109 -12.79 -22.04 7.33
C ASP A 109 -13.18 -20.81 6.49
N ARG A 110 -13.17 -19.61 7.08
CA ARG A 110 -13.56 -18.39 6.35
C ARG A 110 -12.56 -18.00 5.26
N TRP A 111 -11.27 -18.16 5.51
CA TRP A 111 -10.22 -17.88 4.54
C TRP A 111 -10.36 -18.79 3.31
N SER A 112 -10.66 -20.07 3.51
CA SER A 112 -10.85 -21.03 2.43
C SER A 112 -12.04 -20.73 1.52
N ARG A 113 -13.04 -20.00 2.04
CA ARG A 113 -14.28 -19.63 1.34
C ARG A 113 -14.22 -18.27 0.66
N LEU A 114 -13.08 -17.59 0.69
CA LEU A 114 -12.89 -16.33 -0.03
C LEU A 114 -13.10 -16.56 -1.53
N THR A 115 -13.98 -15.77 -2.12
CA THR A 115 -14.20 -15.76 -3.58
C THR A 115 -13.67 -14.47 -4.22
N ASP A 116 -13.36 -13.48 -3.40
CA ASP A 116 -12.78 -12.20 -3.79
C ASP A 116 -11.80 -11.69 -2.71
N VAL A 117 -10.64 -11.18 -3.13
CA VAL A 117 -9.63 -10.61 -2.22
C VAL A 117 -10.16 -9.44 -1.38
N HIS A 118 -11.17 -8.71 -1.85
CA HIS A 118 -11.79 -7.59 -1.13
C HIS A 118 -12.63 -8.06 0.07
N GLN A 119 -13.06 -9.33 0.10
CA GLN A 119 -13.76 -9.92 1.27
C GLN A 119 -12.82 -10.09 2.47
N PHE A 120 -11.51 -10.14 2.23
CA PHE A 120 -10.48 -10.39 3.24
C PHE A 120 -10.57 -9.39 4.41
N PHE A 121 -10.72 -8.09 4.12
CA PHE A 121 -10.83 -7.07 5.17
C PHE A 121 -12.08 -7.24 6.03
N GLY A 122 -13.22 -7.57 5.39
CA GLY A 122 -14.47 -7.84 6.11
C GLY A 122 -14.33 -9.07 7.02
N MET A 123 -13.70 -10.13 6.53
CA MET A 123 -13.42 -11.35 7.30
C MET A 123 -12.55 -11.05 8.54
N LEU A 124 -11.46 -10.30 8.39
CA LEU A 124 -10.59 -9.92 9.51
C LEU A 124 -11.35 -9.14 10.59
N LYS A 125 -12.19 -8.20 10.17
CA LYS A 125 -13.05 -7.44 11.09
C LYS A 125 -14.03 -8.33 11.85
N THR A 126 -14.65 -9.30 11.17
CA THR A 126 -15.55 -10.27 11.81
C THR A 126 -14.83 -11.16 12.81
N LEU A 127 -13.63 -11.61 12.49
CA LEU A 127 -12.82 -12.49 13.34
C LEU A 127 -12.07 -11.76 14.45
N LYS A 128 -12.13 -10.43 14.45
CA LYS A 128 -11.39 -9.58 15.38
C LYS A 128 -9.88 -9.84 15.34
N LEU A 129 -9.34 -9.97 14.14
CA LEU A 129 -7.91 -10.22 13.92
C LEU A 129 -7.30 -9.07 13.13
N SER A 130 -6.11 -8.64 13.56
CA SER A 130 -5.23 -7.88 12.68
C SER A 130 -4.84 -8.70 11.46
N ARG A 131 -4.46 -8.02 10.38
CA ARG A 131 -3.95 -8.72 9.19
C ARG A 131 -2.72 -9.56 9.52
N ARG A 132 -1.80 -9.02 10.33
CA ARG A 132 -0.57 -9.72 10.71
C ARG A 132 -0.85 -10.95 11.59
N GLN A 133 -1.76 -10.85 12.57
CA GLN A 133 -2.16 -12.02 13.37
C GLN A 133 -2.75 -13.12 12.47
N ALA A 134 -3.67 -12.76 11.57
CA ALA A 134 -4.30 -13.72 10.68
C ALA A 134 -3.28 -14.42 9.77
N VAL A 135 -2.34 -13.67 9.17
CA VAL A 135 -1.27 -14.23 8.33
C VAL A 135 -0.36 -15.19 9.10
N ARG A 136 -0.03 -14.90 10.37
CA ARG A 136 0.77 -15.80 11.21
C ARG A 136 0.02 -17.07 11.63
N MET A 137 -1.29 -16.97 11.80
CA MET A 137 -2.13 -18.05 12.34
C MET A 137 -2.68 -18.99 11.26
N VAL A 138 -2.89 -18.50 10.03
CA VAL A 138 -3.68 -19.22 9.03
C VAL A 138 -3.03 -20.53 8.57
N GLY A 139 -1.69 -20.67 8.63
CA GLY A 139 -0.96 -21.88 8.25
C GLY A 139 -0.22 -21.77 6.92
N GLN A 140 0.80 -22.63 6.73
CA GLN A 140 1.78 -22.51 5.64
C GLN A 140 1.23 -22.74 4.22
N ASP A 141 0.06 -23.36 4.09
CA ASP A 141 -0.67 -23.52 2.84
C ASP A 141 -1.26 -22.19 2.32
N TYR A 142 -1.51 -21.24 3.23
CA TYR A 142 -2.03 -19.91 2.93
C TYR A 142 -1.02 -18.79 3.15
N ALA A 143 -0.09 -18.94 4.09
CA ALA A 143 0.89 -17.91 4.37
C ALA A 143 2.21 -18.49 4.90
N TRP A 144 3.32 -18.09 4.29
CA TRP A 144 4.65 -18.50 4.73
C TRP A 144 5.61 -17.32 4.81
N LEU A 145 6.51 -17.40 5.78
CA LEU A 145 7.50 -16.37 6.07
C LEU A 145 8.65 -16.48 5.05
N LEU A 146 8.99 -15.35 4.45
CA LEU A 146 10.10 -15.18 3.54
C LEU A 146 11.29 -14.57 4.26
N ASP A 147 12.48 -14.81 3.72
CA ASP A 147 13.70 -14.15 4.18
C ASP A 147 13.63 -12.64 3.95
N LYS A 148 14.38 -11.88 4.75
CA LYS A 148 14.50 -10.42 4.63
C LYS A 148 14.93 -9.94 3.23
N ASP A 149 15.70 -10.77 2.51
CA ASP A 149 16.21 -10.42 1.19
C ASP A 149 15.18 -10.67 0.07
N ALA A 150 14.01 -11.25 0.39
CA ALA A 150 12.98 -11.60 -0.59
C ALA A 150 12.42 -10.40 -1.35
N VAL A 151 12.27 -9.23 -0.69
CA VAL A 151 11.78 -8.01 -1.37
C VAL A 151 12.79 -7.52 -2.41
N ALA A 152 14.08 -7.55 -2.08
CA ALA A 152 15.14 -7.18 -3.02
C ALA A 152 15.22 -8.16 -4.19
N ALA A 153 15.18 -9.47 -3.90
CA ALA A 153 15.15 -10.51 -4.93
C ALA A 153 13.94 -10.37 -5.88
N MET A 154 12.75 -10.11 -5.32
CA MET A 154 11.53 -9.86 -6.11
C MET A 154 11.71 -8.67 -7.06
N PHE A 155 12.25 -7.54 -6.58
CA PHE A 155 12.49 -6.37 -7.42
C PHE A 155 13.49 -6.65 -8.55
N HIS A 156 14.60 -7.34 -8.26
CA HIS A 156 15.60 -7.66 -9.29
C HIS A 156 15.02 -8.58 -10.36
N HIS A 157 14.32 -9.66 -9.99
CA HIS A 157 13.68 -10.54 -10.95
C HIS A 157 12.57 -9.87 -11.76
N ALA A 158 11.75 -9.03 -11.11
CA ALA A 158 10.70 -8.29 -11.80
C ALA A 158 11.29 -7.29 -12.82
N ALA A 159 12.40 -6.63 -12.48
CA ALA A 159 13.08 -5.69 -13.38
C ALA A 159 13.76 -6.40 -14.55
N GLU A 160 14.48 -7.50 -14.30
CA GLU A 160 15.15 -8.30 -15.33
C GLU A 160 14.16 -8.86 -16.37
N GLY A 161 13.01 -9.36 -15.89
CA GLY A 161 11.96 -9.91 -16.75
C GLY A 161 10.99 -8.88 -17.33
N ALA A 162 11.16 -7.58 -17.00
CA ALA A 162 10.14 -6.55 -17.23
C ALA A 162 8.73 -7.00 -16.79
N MET A 163 8.66 -7.76 -15.69
CA MET A 163 7.43 -8.36 -15.19
C MET A 163 6.50 -7.27 -14.66
N PRO A 164 5.26 -7.16 -15.16
CA PRO A 164 4.31 -6.20 -14.63
C PRO A 164 3.85 -6.60 -13.23
N ILE A 165 4.12 -5.72 -12.26
CA ILE A 165 3.70 -5.88 -10.86
C ILE A 165 2.64 -4.85 -10.50
N MET A 166 1.97 -5.08 -9.37
CA MET A 166 1.26 -4.05 -8.64
C MET A 166 1.98 -3.80 -7.31
N CYS A 167 2.24 -2.54 -7.00
CA CYS A 167 2.86 -2.11 -5.74
C CYS A 167 1.90 -1.19 -5.00
N PHE A 168 1.44 -1.60 -3.82
CA PHE A 168 0.53 -0.85 -2.98
C PHE A 168 1.28 -0.30 -1.78
N VAL A 169 1.27 1.02 -1.63
CA VAL A 169 1.80 1.73 -0.47
C VAL A 169 0.68 2.61 0.07
N GLY A 170 0.46 2.60 1.38
CA GLY A 170 -0.63 3.37 1.97
C GLY A 170 -0.38 3.82 3.40
N ASN A 171 -1.22 4.75 3.81
CA ASN A 171 -1.42 5.18 5.19
C ASN A 171 -2.93 5.12 5.48
N ARG A 172 -3.34 5.58 6.66
CA ARG A 172 -4.75 5.55 7.10
C ARG A 172 -5.72 6.27 6.15
N GLY A 173 -5.28 7.28 5.42
CA GLY A 173 -6.15 8.11 4.58
C GLY A 173 -6.06 7.82 3.09
N CYS A 174 -5.02 7.14 2.61
CA CYS A 174 -4.79 6.92 1.19
C CYS A 174 -3.93 5.67 0.93
N ILE A 175 -4.30 4.88 -0.08
CA ILE A 175 -3.48 3.83 -0.67
C ILE A 175 -3.20 4.23 -2.12
N GLN A 176 -1.93 4.27 -2.50
CA GLN A 176 -1.48 4.52 -3.86
C GLN A 176 -0.93 3.24 -4.48
N ILE A 177 -1.33 3.00 -5.72
CA ILE A 177 -1.07 1.76 -6.44
C ILE A 177 -0.32 2.09 -7.73
N HIS A 178 0.85 1.49 -7.90
CA HIS A 178 1.51 1.39 -9.20
C HIS A 178 1.14 0.06 -9.85
N SER A 179 0.86 0.06 -11.16
CA SER A 179 0.51 -1.15 -11.93
C SER A 179 1.25 -1.21 -13.26
N GLY A 180 2.44 -1.82 -13.27
CA GLY A 180 3.29 -1.84 -14.46
C GLY A 180 4.62 -2.56 -14.22
N PRO A 181 5.44 -2.67 -15.28
CA PRO A 181 6.81 -3.13 -15.12
C PRO A 181 7.65 -2.08 -14.39
N ILE A 182 8.69 -2.55 -13.71
CA ILE A 182 9.74 -1.71 -13.15
C ILE A 182 11.05 -1.94 -13.89
N LYS A 183 11.97 -0.98 -13.88
CA LYS A 183 13.26 -1.12 -14.60
C LYS A 183 14.47 -0.75 -13.75
N SER A 184 14.53 0.46 -13.23
CA SER A 184 15.72 1.00 -12.56
C SER A 184 15.68 0.73 -11.06
N VAL A 185 16.03 -0.48 -10.65
CA VAL A 185 16.17 -0.87 -9.24
C VAL A 185 17.58 -0.52 -8.75
N LYS A 186 17.69 0.31 -7.70
CA LYS A 186 18.98 0.75 -7.14
C LYS A 186 19.01 0.70 -5.60
N PRO A 187 19.93 -0.07 -5.00
CA PRO A 187 20.22 0.05 -3.58
C PRO A 187 21.00 1.35 -3.31
N MET A 188 20.62 2.08 -2.25
CA MET A 188 21.31 3.30 -1.80
C MET A 188 21.32 3.34 -0.28
N GLY A 189 22.40 2.88 0.34
CA GLY A 189 22.49 2.73 1.80
C GLY A 189 21.38 1.79 2.32
N PRO A 190 20.55 2.21 3.29
CA PRO A 190 19.46 1.37 3.83
C PRO A 190 18.24 1.27 2.90
N TRP A 191 18.27 1.94 1.75
CA TRP A 191 17.14 2.03 0.82
C TRP A 191 17.29 1.07 -0.35
N ILE A 192 16.17 0.49 -0.77
CA ILE A 192 15.98 -0.04 -2.12
C ILE A 192 15.03 0.88 -2.88
N ASN A 193 15.42 1.27 -4.10
CA ASN A 193 14.71 2.28 -4.86
C ASN A 193 14.29 1.74 -6.22
N VAL A 194 13.10 2.12 -6.68
CA VAL A 194 12.72 2.11 -8.10
C VAL A 194 12.77 3.56 -8.58
N LEU A 195 13.49 3.83 -9.66
CA LEU A 195 13.71 5.18 -10.20
C LEU A 195 13.34 5.24 -11.69
N ASP A 196 12.12 4.86 -12.01
CA ASP A 196 11.60 4.88 -13.38
C ASP A 196 10.99 6.24 -13.71
N GLU A 197 10.85 6.56 -15.00
CA GLU A 197 10.38 7.88 -15.46
C GLU A 197 9.05 8.35 -14.82
N THR A 198 8.11 7.42 -14.65
CA THR A 198 6.77 7.71 -14.13
C THR A 198 6.51 7.12 -12.75
N PHE A 199 7.41 6.28 -12.23
CA PHE A 199 7.25 5.60 -10.93
C PHE A 199 8.54 5.62 -10.12
N HIS A 200 8.47 6.27 -8.97
CA HIS A 200 9.54 6.29 -7.98
C HIS A 200 9.04 5.60 -6.71
N LEU A 201 9.82 4.63 -6.22
CA LEU A 201 9.61 4.00 -4.92
C LEU A 201 10.90 4.14 -4.10
N HIS A 202 10.76 4.55 -2.85
CA HIS A 202 11.86 4.61 -1.89
C HIS A 202 11.47 3.78 -0.67
N LEU A 203 12.05 2.59 -0.54
CA LEU A 203 11.70 1.64 0.52
C LEU A 203 12.88 1.47 1.49
N ARG A 204 12.64 1.73 2.77
CA ARG A 204 13.57 1.45 3.87
C ARG A 204 13.65 -0.05 4.11
N ASN A 205 14.55 -0.73 3.40
CA ASN A 205 14.70 -2.18 3.49
C ASN A 205 15.11 -2.61 4.90
N ASP A 206 15.90 -1.79 5.60
CA ASP A 206 16.31 -1.98 6.99
C ASP A 206 15.16 -1.87 8.02
N ARG A 207 14.00 -1.34 7.63
CA ARG A 207 12.82 -1.22 8.49
C ARG A 207 11.80 -2.34 8.29
N ILE A 208 12.05 -3.24 7.35
CA ILE A 208 11.24 -4.44 7.16
C ILE A 208 11.63 -5.46 8.24
N HIS A 209 10.66 -5.84 9.06
CA HIS A 209 10.83 -6.83 10.12
C HIS A 209 10.35 -8.22 9.67
N GLU A 210 9.24 -8.29 8.93
CA GLU A 210 8.73 -9.56 8.39
C GLU A 210 8.31 -9.39 6.93
N VAL A 211 8.55 -10.43 6.13
CA VAL A 211 8.04 -10.53 4.76
C VAL A 211 7.25 -11.82 4.66
N TRP A 212 6.01 -11.73 4.22
CA TRP A 212 5.12 -12.88 4.08
C TRP A 212 4.69 -13.03 2.63
N ALA A 213 4.75 -14.25 2.09
CA ALA A 213 3.95 -14.60 0.94
C ALA A 213 2.58 -15.08 1.44
N VAL A 214 1.50 -14.56 0.86
CA VAL A 214 0.13 -14.77 1.32
C VAL A 214 -0.77 -15.12 0.15
N ARG A 215 -1.32 -16.32 0.18
CA ARG A 215 -2.27 -16.86 -0.80
C ARG A 215 -3.71 -16.64 -0.32
N LYS A 216 -4.49 -15.94 -1.13
CA LYS A 216 -5.92 -15.67 -0.89
C LYS A 216 -6.74 -16.35 -1.99
N PRO A 217 -7.65 -17.29 -1.63
CA PRO A 217 -8.56 -17.89 -2.60
C PRO A 217 -9.44 -16.84 -3.30
N THR A 218 -9.79 -17.14 -4.54
CA THR A 218 -10.70 -16.38 -5.38
C THR A 218 -11.56 -17.34 -6.21
N LYS A 219 -12.62 -16.84 -6.84
CA LYS A 219 -13.41 -17.65 -7.80
C LYS A 219 -12.56 -18.21 -8.97
N ASP A 220 -11.45 -17.55 -9.31
CA ASP A 220 -10.57 -17.86 -10.44
C ASP A 220 -9.26 -18.56 -10.01
N GLY A 221 -9.24 -19.17 -8.82
CA GLY A 221 -8.06 -19.83 -8.25
C GLY A 221 -7.57 -19.12 -6.99
N HIS A 222 -6.34 -18.61 -6.99
CA HIS A 222 -5.83 -17.81 -5.89
C HIS A 222 -4.95 -16.66 -6.37
N VAL A 223 -4.83 -15.67 -5.50
CA VAL A 223 -3.93 -14.53 -5.66
C VAL A 223 -2.88 -14.58 -4.55
N THR A 224 -1.63 -14.45 -4.94
CA THR A 224 -0.46 -14.46 -4.07
C THR A 224 0.08 -13.04 -3.94
N SER A 225 0.18 -12.56 -2.70
CA SER A 225 0.84 -11.29 -2.39
C SER A 225 2.12 -11.49 -1.63
N LEU A 226 3.11 -10.64 -1.86
CA LEU A 226 4.16 -10.39 -0.88
C LEU A 226 3.73 -9.23 0.01
N GLU A 227 3.86 -9.38 1.32
CA GLU A 227 3.45 -8.41 2.31
C GLU A 227 4.62 -8.13 3.26
N ALA A 228 5.11 -6.90 3.29
CA ALA A 228 6.21 -6.47 4.16
C ALA A 228 5.68 -5.67 5.36
N TYR A 229 6.11 -6.06 6.56
CA TYR A 229 5.66 -5.49 7.83
C TYR A 229 6.83 -4.87 8.60
N GLY A 230 6.57 -3.76 9.29
CA GLY A 230 7.49 -3.12 10.22
C GLY A 230 7.52 -3.82 11.58
N ALA A 231 8.45 -3.39 12.43
CA ALA A 231 8.58 -3.89 13.81
C ALA A 231 7.36 -3.53 14.68
N ASP A 232 6.64 -2.45 14.32
CA ASP A 232 5.36 -2.04 14.89
C ASP A 232 4.18 -2.91 14.42
N GLY A 233 4.42 -3.89 13.54
CA GLY A 233 3.40 -4.76 12.98
C GLY A 233 2.56 -4.11 11.87
N LYS A 234 2.83 -2.87 11.49
CA LYS A 234 2.13 -2.18 10.40
C LYS A 234 2.66 -2.64 9.05
N MET A 235 1.77 -2.72 8.06
CA MET A 235 2.16 -3.03 6.68
C MET A 235 2.88 -1.82 6.08
N ILE A 236 4.09 -2.06 5.55
CA ILE A 236 4.89 -1.06 4.85
C ILE A 236 4.49 -1.00 3.37
N VAL A 237 4.40 -2.18 2.73
CA VAL A 237 4.13 -2.33 1.31
C VAL A 237 3.61 -3.74 1.03
N GLN A 238 2.76 -3.87 0.01
CA GLN A 238 2.38 -5.18 -0.53
C GLN A 238 2.51 -5.19 -2.06
N PHE A 239 2.87 -6.35 -2.61
CA PHE A 239 3.10 -6.57 -4.04
C PHE A 239 2.24 -7.71 -4.57
N PHE A 240 1.85 -7.59 -5.83
CA PHE A 240 1.12 -8.59 -6.60
C PHE A 240 1.65 -8.64 -8.04
N GLY A 241 1.35 -9.70 -8.78
CA GLY A 241 1.42 -9.67 -10.24
C GLY A 241 0.28 -8.82 -10.80
N LYS A 242 0.54 -8.01 -11.83
CA LYS A 242 -0.52 -7.23 -12.49
C LYS A 242 -1.60 -8.15 -13.05
N ARG A 243 -2.85 -7.88 -12.71
CA ARG A 243 -4.03 -8.59 -13.21
C ARG A 243 -5.23 -7.65 -13.28
N HIS A 244 -6.22 -8.00 -14.08
CA HIS A 244 -7.54 -7.36 -14.03
C HIS A 244 -8.50 -8.17 -13.16
N GLU A 245 -9.60 -7.55 -12.76
CA GLU A 245 -10.66 -8.25 -12.02
C GLU A 245 -11.31 -9.32 -12.92
N GLY A 246 -11.45 -10.54 -12.40
CA GLY A 246 -11.90 -11.70 -13.16
C GLY A 246 -10.80 -12.45 -13.92
N GLU A 247 -9.55 -11.98 -13.85
CA GLU A 247 -8.40 -12.73 -14.34
C GLU A 247 -7.69 -13.44 -13.18
N GLY A 248 -7.23 -14.66 -13.46
CA GLY A 248 -6.32 -15.38 -12.58
C GLY A 248 -4.99 -14.65 -12.41
N GLU A 249 -4.28 -14.98 -11.33
CA GLU A 249 -2.91 -14.52 -11.14
C GLU A 249 -1.99 -15.00 -12.26
N ARG A 250 -1.02 -14.16 -12.65
CA ARG A 250 -0.02 -14.51 -13.66
C ARG A 250 0.88 -15.65 -13.17
N ASP A 251 1.13 -16.62 -14.03
CA ASP A 251 1.97 -17.78 -13.69
C ASP A 251 3.42 -17.39 -13.41
N ASP A 252 3.96 -16.39 -14.12
CA ASP A 252 5.32 -15.88 -13.91
C ASP A 252 5.50 -15.24 -12.53
N TRP A 253 4.52 -14.46 -12.08
CA TRP A 253 4.48 -13.89 -10.74
C TRP A 253 4.29 -14.98 -9.67
N ARG A 254 3.38 -15.94 -9.88
CA ARG A 254 3.18 -17.05 -8.95
C ARG A 254 4.48 -17.84 -8.76
N PHE A 255 5.15 -18.18 -9.86
CA PHE A 255 6.43 -18.87 -9.84
C PHE A 255 7.47 -18.08 -9.04
N LEU A 256 7.60 -16.77 -9.29
CA LEU A 256 8.51 -15.92 -8.53
C LEU A 256 8.17 -15.95 -7.03
N ALA A 257 6.93 -15.62 -6.66
CA ALA A 257 6.50 -15.51 -5.26
C ALA A 257 6.69 -16.82 -4.47
N GLU A 258 6.49 -17.98 -5.09
CA GLU A 258 6.63 -19.29 -4.46
C GLU A 258 8.09 -19.73 -4.28
N ASN A 259 9.01 -19.22 -5.11
CA ASN A 259 10.43 -19.57 -5.12
C ASN A 259 11.35 -18.51 -4.50
N LEU A 260 10.78 -17.44 -3.93
CA LEU A 260 11.57 -16.48 -3.17
C LEU A 260 12.24 -17.14 -1.95
N PRO A 261 13.40 -16.61 -1.51
CA PRO A 261 14.11 -17.13 -0.35
C PRO A 261 13.18 -17.24 0.87
N ARG A 262 13.11 -18.44 1.46
CA ARG A 262 12.31 -18.72 2.66
C ARG A 262 13.22 -18.72 3.88
N ILE A 263 12.67 -18.34 5.02
CA ILE A 263 13.36 -18.61 6.29
C ILE A 263 13.36 -20.14 6.48
N PRO A 264 14.53 -20.78 6.70
CA PRO A 264 14.58 -22.20 6.97
C PRO A 264 13.65 -22.52 8.14
N SER A 265 12.65 -23.38 7.92
CA SER A 265 11.88 -23.91 9.04
C SER A 265 12.86 -24.65 9.95
N PRO A 266 12.83 -24.46 11.28
CA PRO A 266 13.58 -25.34 12.17
C PRO A 266 13.12 -26.76 11.86
N THR A 267 14.02 -27.58 11.34
CA THR A 267 13.77 -29.01 11.21
C THR A 267 13.38 -29.49 12.59
N ALA A 268 12.15 -30.00 12.74
CA ALA A 268 11.79 -30.69 13.97
C ALA A 268 12.79 -31.84 14.14
N ALA A 269 13.65 -31.71 15.15
CA ALA A 269 14.52 -32.78 15.62
C ALA A 269 13.73 -33.73 16.52
#